data_AF-A0A7D5JDD2-F1
#
_entry.id   AF-A0A7D5JDD2-F1
#
_cell.length_a   1.000
_cell.length_b   1.000
_cell.length_c   1.000
_cell.angle_alpha   90.00
_cell.angle_beta   90.00
_cell.angle_gamma   90.00
#
_symmetry.space_group_name_H-M   'P 1'
#
loop_
_entity.id
_entity.type
_entity.pdbx_description
1 polymer ?
#
loop_
_entity_poly.entity_id
_entity_poly.type
_entity_poly.pdbx_seq_one_letter_code
_entity_poly.pdbx_strand_id
1 'polypeptide(L)'
;MPKALATGADGVPWIDRVVASLAAAGCAPILVMLGAAPDAPVPALARPRTVADWNGGLSSTLRAALLAAGETSAEVAVLVPVDVPDIPPTVLARVLRASGGGSDALARAVYGRRPGHPAVLGRAHWTAAAAAASGDQGAGPYLARSGALQVECADLWHGRDVDRPEPTGVTARRC
;
A
#
# COMPACT_ATOMS: atom_id res chain seq x y z
N MET A 1 7.50 -6.90 -16.13
CA MET A 1 7.70 -5.46 -15.86
C MET A 1 7.49 -5.21 -14.38
N PRO A 2 8.36 -4.48 -13.68
CA PRO A 2 8.15 -4.08 -12.29
C PRO A 2 6.85 -3.27 -12.12
N LYS A 3 6.03 -3.58 -11.11
CA LYS A 3 4.76 -2.87 -10.81
C LYS A 3 4.99 -1.36 -10.55
N ALA A 4 6.17 -0.97 -10.09
CA ALA A 4 6.57 0.43 -9.90
C ALA A 4 6.65 1.25 -11.22
N LEU A 5 6.80 0.59 -12.37
CA LEU A 5 6.81 1.23 -13.70
C LEU A 5 5.45 1.07 -14.42
N ALA A 6 4.44 0.52 -13.76
CA ALA A 6 3.16 0.26 -14.38
C ALA A 6 2.33 1.53 -14.56
N THR A 7 1.62 1.59 -15.68
CA THR A 7 0.68 2.66 -16.03
C THR A 7 -0.71 2.08 -16.28
N GLY A 8 -1.74 2.86 -15.97
CA GLY A 8 -3.10 2.56 -16.38
C GLY A 8 -3.29 2.71 -17.90
N ALA A 9 -4.46 2.32 -18.40
CA ALA A 9 -4.81 2.44 -19.82
C ALA A 9 -4.81 3.90 -20.32
N ASP A 10 -5.01 4.86 -19.42
CA ASP A 10 -4.93 6.29 -19.68
C ASP A 10 -3.51 6.87 -19.55
N GLY A 11 -2.50 6.03 -19.38
CA GLY A 11 -1.10 6.42 -19.31
C GLY A 11 -0.65 6.94 -17.95
N VAL A 12 -1.54 7.05 -16.97
CA VAL A 12 -1.18 7.55 -15.62
C VAL A 12 -0.46 6.45 -14.83
N PRO A 13 0.73 6.73 -14.24
CA PRO A 13 1.45 5.74 -13.44
C PRO A 13 0.65 5.29 -12.21
N TRP A 14 0.78 4.01 -11.84
CA TRP A 14 0.10 3.46 -10.66
C TRP A 14 0.60 4.08 -9.36
N ILE A 15 1.89 4.39 -9.26
CA ILE A 15 2.47 5.10 -8.09
C ILE A 15 1.75 6.43 -7.87
N ASP A 16 1.59 7.23 -8.92
CA ASP A 16 0.92 8.53 -8.86
C ASP A 16 -0.51 8.41 -8.31
N ARG A 17 -1.27 7.42 -8.76
CA ARG A 17 -2.65 7.19 -8.28
C ARG A 17 -2.70 6.82 -6.80
N VAL A 18 -1.86 5.87 -6.37
CA VAL A 18 -1.83 5.43 -4.97
C VAL A 18 -1.36 6.56 -4.05
N VAL A 19 -0.33 7.30 -4.45
CA VAL A 19 0.16 8.47 -3.68
C VAL A 19 -0.90 9.56 -3.61
N ALA A 20 -1.57 9.88 -4.72
CA ALA A 20 -2.65 10.86 -4.73
C ALA A 20 -3.80 10.43 -3.80
N SER A 21 -4.15 9.14 -3.80
CA SER A 21 -5.20 8.60 -2.94
C SER A 21 -4.84 8.70 -1.45
N LEU A 22 -3.60 8.31 -1.08
CA LEU A 22 -3.06 8.47 0.27
C LEU A 22 -3.05 9.93 0.73
N ALA A 23 -2.57 10.84 -0.12
CA ALA A 23 -2.54 12.27 0.18
C ALA A 23 -3.96 12.83 0.39
N ALA A 24 -4.91 12.48 -0.47
CA ALA A 24 -6.30 12.89 -0.34
C ALA A 24 -6.98 12.33 0.92
N ALA A 25 -6.51 11.19 1.43
CA ALA A 25 -6.95 10.62 2.71
C ALA A 25 -6.26 11.25 3.93
N GLY A 26 -5.35 12.22 3.73
CA GLY A 26 -4.64 12.92 4.79
C GLY A 26 -3.39 12.19 5.31
N CYS A 27 -2.87 11.20 4.57
CA CYS A 27 -1.64 10.50 4.97
C CYS A 27 -0.41 11.37 4.71
N ALA A 28 0.41 11.59 5.74
CA ALA A 28 1.71 12.23 5.63
C ALA A 28 2.65 11.79 6.78
N PRO A 29 3.96 11.63 6.52
CA PRO A 29 4.60 11.60 5.20
C PRO A 29 4.23 10.34 4.41
N ILE A 30 4.32 10.40 3.08
CA ILE A 30 4.12 9.23 2.19
C ILE A 30 5.49 8.67 1.79
N LEU A 31 5.72 7.40 2.08
CA LEU A 31 6.95 6.68 1.72
C LEU A 31 6.64 5.68 0.61
N VAL A 32 7.43 5.68 -0.46
CA VAL A 32 7.30 4.73 -1.57
C VAL A 32 8.51 3.82 -1.59
N MET A 33 8.28 2.52 -1.35
CA MET A 33 9.34 1.53 -1.32
C MET A 33 9.61 0.98 -2.73
N LEU A 34 10.82 1.18 -3.25
CA LEU A 34 11.22 0.80 -4.60
C LEU A 34 12.22 -0.37 -4.56
N GLY A 35 11.81 -1.51 -5.09
CA GLY A 35 12.65 -2.72 -5.21
C GLY A 35 13.26 -2.87 -6.60
N ALA A 36 12.67 -3.75 -7.41
CA ALA A 36 13.14 -4.12 -8.76
C ALA A 36 13.25 -2.96 -9.79
N ALA A 37 12.81 -1.75 -9.45
CA ALA A 37 12.99 -0.54 -10.24
C ALA A 37 13.32 0.63 -9.28
N PRO A 38 14.57 0.71 -8.79
CA PRO A 38 14.97 1.69 -7.76
C PRO A 38 14.88 3.14 -8.24
N ASP A 39 15.00 3.36 -9.56
CA ASP A 39 14.94 4.68 -10.20
C ASP A 39 13.55 5.01 -10.78
N ALA A 40 12.52 4.26 -10.40
CA ALA A 40 11.16 4.55 -10.86
C ALA A 40 10.75 5.98 -10.45
N PRO A 41 10.06 6.73 -11.33
CA PRO A 41 9.60 8.06 -11.01
C PRO A 41 8.59 8.01 -9.86
N VAL A 42 8.77 8.91 -8.88
CA VAL A 42 7.89 9.06 -7.72
C VAL A 42 7.41 10.52 -7.66
N PRO A 43 6.10 10.77 -7.48
CA PRO A 43 5.56 12.12 -7.40
C PRO A 43 6.13 12.87 -6.19
N ALA A 44 6.27 14.20 -6.32
CA ALA A 44 6.89 15.05 -5.31
C ALA A 44 6.22 15.02 -3.91
N LEU A 45 4.96 14.56 -3.84
CA LEU A 45 4.21 14.35 -2.59
C LEU A 45 4.72 13.16 -1.78
N ALA A 46 5.52 12.27 -2.36
CA ALA A 46 6.05 11.08 -1.74
C ALA A 46 7.58 11.06 -1.71
N ARG A 47 8.13 10.28 -0.78
CA ARG A 47 9.58 10.10 -0.61
C ARG A 47 9.96 8.68 -1.03
N PRO A 48 10.74 8.50 -2.10
CA PRO A 48 11.20 7.18 -2.52
C PRO A 48 12.21 6.63 -1.50
N ARG A 49 12.20 5.30 -1.29
CA ARG A 49 13.17 4.56 -0.50
C ARG A 49 13.51 3.26 -1.22
N THR A 50 14.79 3.05 -1.54
CA THR A 50 15.25 1.83 -2.20
C THR A 50 15.27 0.66 -1.21
N VAL A 51 14.77 -0.49 -1.64
CA VAL A 51 14.83 -1.76 -0.91
C VAL A 51 15.85 -2.65 -1.60
N ALA A 52 17.06 -2.75 -1.04
CA ALA A 52 18.16 -3.53 -1.63
C ALA A 52 17.79 -5.03 -1.75
N ASP A 53 17.26 -5.61 -0.68
CA ASP A 53 16.94 -7.05 -0.60
C ASP A 53 15.52 -7.37 -1.09
N TRP A 54 15.02 -6.63 -2.10
CA TRP A 54 13.65 -6.80 -2.61
C TRP A 54 13.34 -8.23 -3.09
N ASN A 55 14.36 -8.98 -3.52
CA ASN A 55 14.22 -10.37 -3.95
C ASN A 55 13.85 -11.32 -2.80
N GLY A 56 13.93 -10.86 -1.53
CA GLY A 56 13.37 -11.56 -0.37
C GLY A 56 11.84 -11.50 -0.28
N GLY A 57 11.16 -10.96 -1.30
CA GLY A 57 9.71 -10.92 -1.41
C GLY A 57 9.07 -9.73 -0.67
N LEU A 58 7.73 -9.74 -0.60
CA LEU A 58 6.94 -8.68 0.04
C LEU A 58 7.36 -8.41 1.51
N SER A 59 7.86 -9.44 2.19
CA SER A 59 8.37 -9.33 3.56
C SER A 59 9.53 -8.35 3.70
N SER A 60 10.46 -8.30 2.74
CA SER A 60 11.61 -7.40 2.77
C SER A 60 11.17 -5.95 2.57
N THR A 61 10.24 -5.71 1.65
CA THR A 61 9.61 -4.41 1.44
C THR A 61 8.86 -3.93 2.67
N LEU A 62 8.09 -4.80 3.32
CA LEU A 62 7.35 -4.44 4.54
C LEU A 62 8.29 -4.09 5.70
N ARG A 63 9.35 -4.87 5.92
CA ARG A 63 10.35 -4.60 6.96
C ARG A 63 11.02 -3.24 6.73
N ALA A 64 11.44 -2.97 5.51
CA ALA A 64 12.03 -1.68 5.15
C ALA A 64 11.04 -0.52 5.31
N ALA A 65 9.77 -0.71 4.94
CA ALA A 65 8.73 0.31 5.11
C ALA A 65 8.50 0.66 6.59
N LEU A 66 8.37 -0.34 7.46
CA LEU A 66 8.13 -0.13 8.89
C LEU A 66 9.35 0.46 9.60
N LEU A 67 10.56 0.08 9.19
CA LEU A 67 11.79 0.71 9.67
C LEU A 67 11.84 2.20 9.29
N ALA A 68 11.58 2.52 8.01
CA ALA A 68 11.57 3.90 7.54
C ALA A 68 10.45 4.74 8.18
N ALA A 69 9.28 4.13 8.46
CA ALA A 69 8.22 4.79 9.23
C ALA A 69 8.68 5.11 10.67
N GLY A 70 9.50 4.24 11.26
CA GLY A 70 10.19 4.42 12.55
C GLY A 70 10.96 5.72 12.68
N GLU A 71 11.57 6.19 11.59
CA GLU A 71 12.37 7.42 11.52
C GLU A 71 11.52 8.70 11.49
N THR A 72 10.20 8.58 11.36
CA THR A 72 9.26 9.71 11.35
C THR A 72 8.58 9.88 12.70
N SER A 73 7.81 10.95 12.88
CA SER A 73 6.94 11.15 14.04
C SER A 73 5.52 10.55 13.89
N ALA A 74 5.28 9.72 12.87
CA ALA A 74 3.96 9.16 12.63
C ALA A 74 3.57 8.13 13.70
N GLU A 75 2.36 8.20 14.26
CA GLU A 75 1.88 7.18 15.21
C GLU A 75 1.36 5.92 14.53
N VAL A 76 0.98 6.05 13.24
CA VAL A 76 0.28 5.02 12.48
C VAL A 76 0.85 4.95 11.07
N ALA A 77 1.01 3.73 10.56
CA ALA A 77 1.35 3.44 9.18
C ALA A 77 0.12 2.89 8.43
N VAL A 78 -0.20 3.49 7.28
CA VAL A 78 -1.21 3.00 6.33
C VAL A 78 -0.48 2.29 5.20
N LEU A 79 -0.69 0.99 5.07
CA LEU A 79 -0.01 0.13 4.10
C LEU A 79 -0.92 -0.15 2.89
N VAL A 80 -0.43 0.23 1.71
CA VAL A 80 -1.12 0.06 0.43
C VAL A 80 -0.09 -0.39 -0.61
N PRO A 81 -0.26 -1.55 -1.27
CA PRO A 81 0.61 -1.94 -2.36
C PRO A 81 0.27 -1.15 -3.63
N VAL A 82 1.22 -1.06 -4.57
CA VAL A 82 1.04 -0.25 -5.79
C VAL A 82 0.08 -0.89 -6.80
N ASP A 83 -0.21 -2.18 -6.68
CA ASP A 83 -1.13 -2.94 -7.54
C ASP A 83 -2.60 -2.76 -7.18
N VAL A 84 -2.94 -1.86 -6.26
CA VAL A 84 -4.32 -1.39 -6.07
C VAL A 84 -4.46 0.08 -6.53
N PRO A 85 -4.14 0.41 -7.80
CA PRO A 85 -4.07 1.80 -8.26
C PRO A 85 -5.39 2.55 -8.17
N ASP A 86 -6.52 1.83 -8.16
CA ASP A 86 -7.86 2.40 -8.13
C ASP A 86 -8.46 2.50 -6.73
N ILE A 87 -7.67 2.26 -5.68
CA ILE A 87 -8.14 2.38 -4.29
C ILE A 87 -8.60 3.82 -4.01
N PRO A 88 -9.87 4.05 -3.66
CA PRO A 88 -10.36 5.41 -3.48
C PRO A 88 -9.96 5.97 -2.10
N PRO A 89 -9.77 7.31 -1.98
CA PRO A 89 -9.45 7.95 -0.71
C PRO A 89 -10.48 7.68 0.40
N THR A 90 -11.73 7.43 0.01
CA THR A 90 -12.84 7.12 0.94
C THR A 90 -12.62 5.80 1.69
N VAL A 91 -12.03 4.78 1.05
CA VAL A 91 -11.66 3.53 1.71
C VAL A 91 -10.54 3.79 2.71
N LEU A 92 -9.49 4.51 2.30
CA LEU A 92 -8.36 4.87 3.15
C LEU A 92 -8.81 5.63 4.40
N ALA A 93 -9.63 6.67 4.21
CA ALA A 93 -10.18 7.48 5.29
C ALA A 93 -11.10 6.67 6.22
N ARG A 94 -11.90 5.73 5.69
CA ARG A 94 -12.77 4.87 6.50
C ARG A 94 -11.96 3.96 7.42
N VAL A 95 -10.97 3.25 6.87
CA VAL A 95 -10.15 2.32 7.68
C VAL A 95 -9.31 3.09 8.69
N LEU A 96 -8.72 4.23 8.30
CA LEU A 96 -7.96 5.07 9.21
C LEU A 96 -8.82 5.59 10.37
N ARG A 97 -10.02 6.11 10.10
CA ARG A 97 -10.96 6.55 11.15
C ARG A 97 -11.40 5.41 12.05
N ALA A 98 -11.77 4.26 11.46
CA ALA A 98 -12.21 3.09 12.22
C ALA A 98 -11.11 2.52 13.13
N SER A 99 -9.84 2.70 12.78
CA SER A 99 -8.71 2.26 13.61
C SER A 99 -8.60 3.02 14.94
N GLY A 100 -9.27 4.17 15.08
CA GLY A 100 -9.14 5.07 16.23
C GLY A 100 -7.86 5.92 16.24
N GLY A 101 -6.87 5.59 15.39
CA GLY A 101 -5.54 6.19 15.44
C GLY A 101 -4.76 5.78 16.69
N GLY A 102 -3.56 6.35 16.86
CA GLY A 102 -2.70 6.07 18.02
C GLY A 102 -1.79 4.84 17.85
N SER A 103 -0.90 4.65 18.83
CA SER A 103 0.18 3.68 18.75
C SER A 103 -0.28 2.21 18.75
N ASP A 104 -1.47 1.92 19.28
CA ASP A 104 -2.08 0.59 19.38
C ASP A 104 -3.15 0.33 18.29
N ALA A 105 -3.32 1.25 17.34
CA ALA A 105 -4.25 1.08 16.23
C ALA A 105 -3.94 -0.17 15.43
N LEU A 106 -4.95 -0.99 15.16
CA LEU A 106 -4.80 -2.16 14.29
C LEU A 106 -6.09 -2.43 13.52
N ALA A 107 -6.10 -2.11 12.22
CA ALA A 107 -7.26 -2.29 11.37
C ALA A 107 -6.88 -2.73 9.95
N ARG A 108 -7.82 -3.33 9.23
CA ARG A 108 -7.70 -3.63 7.80
C ARG A 108 -9.05 -3.55 7.12
N ALA A 109 -9.05 -3.16 5.85
CA ALA A 109 -10.23 -3.29 5.01
C ALA A 109 -10.62 -4.77 4.82
N VAL A 110 -11.92 -5.00 4.73
CA VAL A 110 -12.50 -6.25 4.24
C VAL A 110 -13.54 -5.93 3.17
N TYR A 111 -13.68 -6.85 2.22
CA TYR A 111 -14.61 -6.75 1.10
C TYR A 111 -15.44 -8.03 1.03
N GLY A 112 -16.65 -8.02 1.59
CA GLY A 112 -17.50 -9.21 1.64
C GLY A 112 -16.80 -10.38 2.31
N ARG A 113 -16.22 -10.14 3.49
CA ARG A 113 -15.38 -11.06 4.30
C ARG A 113 -13.98 -11.37 3.78
N ARG A 114 -13.57 -10.84 2.63
CA ARG A 114 -12.21 -11.04 2.10
C ARG A 114 -11.29 -9.95 2.64
N PRO A 115 -10.22 -10.27 3.39
CA PRO A 115 -9.24 -9.27 3.81
C PRO A 115 -8.60 -8.58 2.61
N GLY A 116 -8.37 -7.27 2.70
CA GLY A 116 -7.73 -6.48 1.65
C GLY A 116 -7.05 -5.24 2.18
N HIS A 117 -6.72 -4.32 1.26
CA HIS A 117 -6.02 -3.06 1.55
C HIS A 117 -7.00 -1.89 1.69
N PRO A 118 -6.66 -0.86 2.49
CA PRO A 118 -5.42 -0.71 3.25
C PRO A 118 -5.37 -1.57 4.52
N ALA A 119 -4.17 -1.75 5.05
CA ALA A 119 -3.96 -2.11 6.45
C ALA A 119 -3.43 -0.90 7.22
N VAL A 120 -3.82 -0.78 8.49
CA VAL A 120 -3.45 0.31 9.39
C VAL A 120 -2.80 -0.28 10.63
N LEU A 121 -1.56 0.11 10.91
CA LEU A 121 -0.76 -0.38 12.04
C LEU A 121 -0.22 0.81 12.85
N GLY A 122 -0.58 0.88 14.11
CA GLY A 122 0.03 1.76 15.10
C GLY A 122 1.46 1.33 15.43
N ARG A 123 2.27 2.27 15.92
CA ARG A 123 3.70 2.10 16.21
C ARG A 123 4.04 0.89 17.09
N ALA A 124 3.17 0.54 18.05
CA ALA A 124 3.35 -0.63 18.93
C ALA A 124 3.36 -1.97 18.15
N HIS A 125 2.80 -2.00 16.94
CA HIS A 125 2.70 -3.19 16.12
C HIS A 125 3.85 -3.37 15.13
N TRP A 126 4.63 -2.32 14.84
CA TRP A 126 5.59 -2.31 13.73
C TRP A 126 6.67 -3.37 13.86
N THR A 127 7.33 -3.47 15.02
CA THR A 127 8.40 -4.47 15.25
C THR A 127 7.86 -5.89 15.11
N ALA A 128 6.70 -6.18 15.69
CA ALA A 128 6.12 -7.51 15.67
C ALA A 128 5.57 -7.89 14.28
N ALA A 129 5.00 -6.93 13.54
CA ALA A 129 4.56 -7.12 12.17
C ALA A 129 5.73 -7.38 11.22
N ALA A 130 6.82 -6.61 11.35
CA ALA A 130 8.05 -6.80 10.58
C ALA A 130 8.67 -8.19 10.83
N ALA A 131 8.73 -8.63 12.09
CA ALA A 131 9.25 -9.94 12.45
C ALA A 131 8.39 -11.10 11.93
N ALA A 132 7.07 -10.92 11.85
CA ALA A 132 6.15 -11.94 11.37
C ALA A 132 6.09 -12.07 9.84
N ALA A 133 6.59 -11.07 9.09
CA ALA A 133 6.61 -11.09 7.64
C ALA A 133 7.65 -12.10 7.12
N SER A 134 7.29 -12.90 6.11
CA SER A 134 8.15 -13.95 5.55
C SER A 134 7.82 -14.22 4.07
N GLY A 135 8.84 -14.30 3.22
CA GLY A 135 8.68 -14.49 1.78
C GLY A 135 7.73 -13.44 1.18
N ASP A 136 6.68 -13.90 0.52
CA ASP A 136 5.65 -13.05 -0.08
C ASP A 136 4.49 -12.70 0.86
N GLN A 137 4.56 -13.12 2.13
CA GLN A 137 3.57 -12.78 3.13
C GLN A 137 3.97 -11.46 3.81
N GLY A 138 3.18 -10.41 3.54
CA GLY A 138 3.27 -9.11 4.19
C GLY A 138 2.65 -9.12 5.61
N ALA A 139 1.94 -8.04 5.97
CA ALA A 139 1.39 -7.88 7.31
C ALA A 139 0.14 -8.77 7.57
N GLY A 140 -0.39 -9.42 6.54
CA GLY A 140 -1.63 -10.21 6.59
C GLY A 140 -1.69 -11.24 7.74
N PRO A 141 -0.71 -12.14 7.87
CA PRO A 141 -0.68 -13.12 8.97
C PRO A 141 -0.60 -12.48 10.36
N TYR A 142 0.13 -11.38 10.50
CA TYR A 142 0.19 -10.63 11.76
C TYR A 142 -1.18 -10.03 12.11
N LEU A 143 -1.80 -9.33 11.16
CA LEU A 143 -3.12 -8.71 11.34
C LEU A 143 -4.19 -9.73 11.75
N ALA A 144 -4.17 -10.92 11.13
CA ALA A 144 -5.12 -11.99 11.46
C ALA A 144 -4.91 -12.51 12.89
N ARG A 145 -3.66 -12.78 13.28
CA ARG A 145 -3.32 -13.33 14.61
C ARG A 145 -3.53 -12.31 15.74
N SER A 146 -3.25 -11.04 15.47
CA SER A 146 -3.34 -9.96 16.45
C SER A 146 -4.73 -9.33 16.56
N GLY A 147 -5.74 -9.88 15.87
CA GLY A 147 -7.13 -9.45 16.01
C GLY A 147 -7.41 -8.07 15.41
N ALA A 148 -6.76 -7.73 14.29
CA ALA A 148 -7.00 -6.46 13.60
C ALA A 148 -8.50 -6.23 13.33
N LEU A 149 -8.98 -5.01 13.61
CA LEU A 149 -10.33 -4.60 13.32
C LEU A 149 -10.61 -4.78 11.81
N GLN A 150 -11.70 -5.48 11.50
CA GLN A 150 -12.15 -5.70 10.13
C GLN A 150 -13.14 -4.61 9.74
N VAL A 151 -12.78 -3.78 8.76
CA VAL A 151 -13.56 -2.62 8.34
C VAL A 151 -14.18 -2.89 6.98
N GLU A 152 -15.50 -3.11 6.94
CA GLU A 152 -16.21 -3.40 5.69
C GLU A 152 -16.21 -2.20 4.73
N CYS A 153 -15.84 -2.46 3.48
CA CYS A 153 -15.58 -1.47 2.44
C CYS A 153 -16.14 -1.86 1.07
N ALA A 154 -16.89 -2.97 0.94
CA ALA A 154 -17.46 -3.43 -0.32
C ALA A 154 -18.51 -2.47 -0.92
N ASP A 155 -19.09 -1.58 -0.12
CA ASP A 155 -19.95 -0.48 -0.58
C ASP A 155 -19.16 0.66 -1.25
N LEU A 156 -17.84 0.75 -1.00
CA LEU A 156 -16.98 1.81 -1.53
C LEU A 156 -16.14 1.36 -2.72
N TRP A 157 -15.63 0.13 -2.69
CA TRP A 157 -14.71 -0.37 -3.70
C TRP A 157 -14.65 -1.90 -3.69
N HIS A 158 -14.19 -2.50 -4.80
CA HIS A 158 -14.18 -3.95 -4.96
C HIS A 158 -12.98 -4.66 -4.33
N GLY A 159 -11.94 -3.94 -3.91
CA GLY A 159 -10.79 -4.53 -3.21
C GLY A 159 -9.87 -5.41 -4.06
N ARG A 160 -9.89 -5.26 -5.39
CA ARG A 160 -9.12 -6.13 -6.31
C ARG A 160 -7.82 -5.45 -6.67
N ASP A 161 -6.76 -6.24 -6.70
CA ASP A 161 -5.45 -5.89 -7.25
C ASP A 161 -5.42 -6.06 -8.78
N VAL A 162 -4.47 -5.37 -9.39
CA VAL A 162 -4.19 -5.39 -10.82
C VAL A 162 -2.79 -5.97 -11.02
N ASP A 163 -2.72 -7.19 -11.55
CA ASP A 163 -1.44 -7.88 -11.72
C ASP A 163 -0.67 -7.47 -12.97
N ARG A 164 -1.39 -7.02 -14.00
CA ARG A 164 -0.80 -6.62 -15.27
C ARG A 164 -1.43 -5.30 -15.71
N PRO A 165 -0.62 -4.35 -16.21
CA PRO A 165 -1.18 -3.21 -16.91
C PRO A 165 -2.02 -3.72 -18.09
N GLU A 166 -3.21 -3.17 -18.27
CA GLU A 166 -3.97 -3.45 -19.48
C GLU A 166 -3.18 -2.96 -20.70
N PRO A 167 -3.21 -3.69 -21.83
CA PRO A 167 -2.50 -3.26 -23.02
C PRO A 167 -2.97 -1.86 -23.42
N THR A 168 -2.06 -0.89 -23.49
CA THR A 168 -2.36 0.42 -24.07
C THR A 168 -2.86 0.20 -25.48
N GLY A 169 -4.11 0.57 -25.75
CA GLY A 169 -4.71 0.53 -27.07
C GLY A 169 -3.99 1.50 -28.01
N VAL A 170 -2.88 1.08 -28.62
CA VAL A 170 -2.34 1.73 -29.81
C VAL A 170 -3.18 1.25 -30.98
N THR A 171 -4.31 1.91 -31.24
CA THR A 171 -4.83 1.96 -32.60
C THR A 171 -3.88 2.84 -33.40
N ALA A 172 -2.84 2.21 -33.96
CA ALA A 172 -2.15 2.74 -35.11
C ALA A 172 -3.20 2.94 -36.21
N ARG A 173 -3.68 4.17 -36.38
CA ARG A 173 -4.34 4.57 -37.62
C ARG A 173 -3.26 4.48 -38.70
N ARG A 174 -3.25 3.35 -39.41
CA ARG A 174 -2.59 3.24 -40.72
C ARG A 174 -3.32 4.16 -41.69
N CYS A 175 -2.51 4.72 -42.58
CA CYS A 175 -2.76 5.77 -43.57
C CYS A 175 -4.12 5.72 -44.27
#